data_AF-A0A553QI16-F1
#
_entry.id   AF-A0A553QI16-F1
#
_cell.length_a   1.000
_cell.length_b   1.000
_cell.length_c   1.000
_cell.angle_alpha   90.00
_cell.angle_beta   90.00
_cell.angle_gamma   90.00
#
_symmetry.space_group_name_H-M   'P 1'
#
loop_
_entity.id
_entity.type
_entity.pdbx_description
1 polymer ?
#
loop_
_entity_poly.entity_id
_entity_poly.type
_entity_poly.pdbx_seq_one_letter_code
_entity_poly.pdbx_strand_id
1 'polypeptide(L)'
;MGKDPDLAASSRHSKPKKPKLDGKGSHGLGPGPGRPKSKNIQTKVQEFEFEVDPQDVPRTPKNDAPNRFWASVEPYCADITNEEVRVLEELLKPPEDEAEYFKIPVLGKHYSQRWAQEDLLEEQREGARANDKKKNMMGPLSELDAKDVDALMKKSESQHEPPEDGCPFGPLTQRLLQALVEENIISPMEDSPIPDIAGKDDGAGTSPRSQGKAFSVPHTRSLEARIREELVSQGLLESEERQGVGGESEDEVLAELQKRQAELKALTAHNRSRKQELLKLARDEMRKQELRQRVRVADNEVMEAFRRIMAARQKKRTPTKKEKDQAWKVLKERESILKLLDG
;
A
#
# COMPACT_ATOMS: atom_id res chain seq x y z
N MET A 1 60.80 35.06 -29.60
CA MET A 1 60.68 34.43 -30.94
C MET A 1 59.25 33.91 -31.00
N GLY A 2 58.29 34.58 -31.62
CA GLY A 2 58.17 34.86 -33.07
C GLY A 2 57.60 33.60 -33.72
N LYS A 3 56.43 33.55 -34.36
CA LYS A 3 55.70 34.54 -35.18
C LYS A 3 54.29 33.96 -35.43
N ASP A 4 53.23 34.76 -35.30
CA ASP A 4 52.10 34.71 -36.25
C ASP A 4 52.60 35.28 -37.60
N PRO A 5 51.88 35.15 -38.74
CA PRO A 5 50.79 36.09 -39.01
C PRO A 5 49.65 35.48 -39.90
N ASP A 6 48.38 35.83 -39.66
CA ASP A 6 47.59 36.82 -40.44
C ASP A 6 46.78 36.21 -41.61
N LEU A 7 45.61 36.71 -42.05
CA LEU A 7 45.09 38.08 -42.08
C LEU A 7 43.56 38.07 -42.32
N ALA A 8 42.91 39.07 -41.71
CA ALA A 8 41.87 39.97 -42.28
C ALA A 8 40.47 39.40 -42.63
N ALA A 9 39.35 40.11 -42.41
CA ALA A 9 39.11 41.53 -42.12
C ALA A 9 37.78 41.65 -41.30
N SER A 10 37.71 42.44 -40.23
CA SER A 10 37.29 43.86 -40.17
C SER A 10 35.83 44.11 -40.61
N SER A 11 34.99 44.92 -39.97
CA SER A 11 35.17 45.91 -38.91
C SER A 11 33.79 46.48 -38.50
N ARG A 12 33.66 46.77 -37.19
CA ARG A 12 33.09 48.00 -36.58
C ARG A 12 31.58 48.30 -36.57
N HIS A 13 31.09 48.34 -35.33
CA HIS A 13 30.37 49.44 -34.64
C HIS A 13 29.20 50.17 -35.33
N SER A 14 28.04 50.19 -34.67
CA SER A 14 27.61 51.36 -33.85
C SER A 14 26.16 51.21 -33.35
N LYS A 15 25.92 51.54 -32.07
CA LYS A 15 24.63 52.05 -31.56
C LYS A 15 24.56 53.54 -31.98
N PRO A 16 23.39 54.19 -32.21
CA PRO A 16 22.46 54.49 -31.09
C PRO A 16 20.97 54.85 -31.43
N LYS A 17 20.23 55.13 -30.33
CA LYS A 17 19.06 56.04 -30.14
C LYS A 17 17.62 55.55 -30.36
N LYS A 18 16.80 55.93 -29.36
CA LYS A 18 15.34 55.80 -29.18
C LYS A 18 14.53 56.55 -30.26
N PRO A 19 13.21 56.30 -30.31
CA PRO A 19 12.30 57.36 -29.87
C PRO A 19 11.18 56.91 -28.91
N LYS A 20 10.63 57.93 -28.25
CA LYS A 20 9.56 57.95 -27.23
C LYS A 20 8.19 58.05 -27.90
N LEU A 21 7.15 57.45 -27.34
CA LEU A 21 5.77 57.88 -27.53
C LEU A 21 4.90 57.50 -26.31
N ASP A 22 4.16 58.51 -25.85
CA ASP A 22 3.26 58.55 -24.71
C ASP A 22 1.90 57.89 -24.99
N GLY A 23 1.21 57.38 -23.95
CA GLY A 23 -0.19 56.94 -24.02
C GLY A 23 -0.76 56.42 -22.69
N LYS A 24 -1.84 57.05 -22.22
CA LYS A 24 -2.51 56.96 -20.90
C LYS A 24 -3.54 55.81 -20.75
N GLY A 25 -3.78 55.41 -19.49
CA GLY A 25 -5.02 54.79 -18.96
C GLY A 25 -4.72 53.78 -17.83
N SER A 26 -4.70 54.13 -16.54
CA SER A 26 -5.80 54.37 -15.57
C SER A 26 -6.82 53.22 -15.44
N HIS A 27 -6.66 52.37 -14.42
CA HIS A 27 -7.56 52.24 -13.23
C HIS A 27 -7.18 50.98 -12.42
N GLY A 28 -6.63 51.18 -11.21
CA GLY A 28 -6.37 50.15 -10.21
C GLY A 28 -6.83 50.65 -8.84
N LEU A 29 -7.62 49.82 -8.16
CA LEU A 29 -8.45 50.12 -6.99
C LEU A 29 -7.61 50.52 -5.76
N GLY A 30 -8.06 51.55 -5.05
CA GLY A 30 -7.35 52.15 -3.92
C GLY A 30 -7.46 51.38 -2.59
N PRO A 31 -6.56 51.64 -1.63
CA PRO A 31 -6.63 51.10 -0.28
C PRO A 31 -7.50 51.98 0.64
N GLY A 32 -8.22 51.33 1.56
CA GLY A 32 -9.12 51.93 2.55
C GLY A 32 -8.45 52.79 3.64
N PRO A 33 -9.24 53.41 4.54
CA PRO A 33 -8.88 54.66 5.19
C PRO A 33 -8.33 54.50 6.61
N GLY A 34 -7.42 55.42 6.99
CA GLY A 34 -7.47 56.05 8.32
C GLY A 34 -6.38 55.65 9.32
N ARG A 35 -5.20 56.29 9.24
CA ARG A 35 -4.35 56.56 10.42
C ARG A 35 -3.96 58.05 10.41
N PRO A 36 -4.19 58.81 11.49
CA PRO A 36 -3.89 60.24 11.50
C PRO A 36 -2.37 60.49 11.45
N LYS A 37 -1.95 61.40 10.56
CA LYS A 37 -0.57 61.86 10.45
C LYS A 37 -0.25 62.78 11.63
N SER A 38 0.63 62.35 12.53
CA SER A 38 1.28 63.23 13.50
C SER A 38 2.24 64.17 12.77
N LYS A 39 1.97 65.48 12.85
CA LYS A 39 2.93 66.52 12.46
C LYS A 39 4.05 66.53 13.51
N ASN A 40 5.26 66.10 13.12
CA ASN A 40 6.44 66.34 13.93
C ASN A 40 7.17 67.55 13.34
N ILE A 41 7.23 68.62 14.13
CA ILE A 41 8.02 69.82 13.86
C ILE A 41 9.48 69.43 14.05
N GLN A 42 10.26 69.44 12.97
CA GLN A 42 11.72 69.35 13.05
C GLN A 42 12.28 70.76 13.22
N THR A 43 12.73 71.03 14.45
CA THR A 43 13.64 72.12 14.78
C THR A 43 14.95 71.89 14.01
N LYS A 44 15.39 72.90 13.27
CA LYS A 44 16.59 72.87 12.43
C LYS A 44 17.84 72.93 13.32
N VAL A 45 18.50 71.79 13.52
CA VAL A 45 19.88 71.75 14.02
C VAL A 45 20.78 71.60 12.81
N GLN A 46 21.69 72.55 12.65
CA GLN A 46 22.70 72.58 11.62
C GLN A 46 23.81 71.60 12.04
N GLU A 47 23.72 70.35 11.57
CA GLU A 47 24.83 69.39 11.65
C GLU A 47 25.68 69.47 10.39
N PHE A 48 26.98 69.54 10.62
CA PHE A 48 28.05 69.58 9.64
C PHE A 48 27.99 68.37 8.70
N GLU A 49 27.87 68.61 7.39
CA GLU A 49 27.96 67.58 6.35
C GLU A 49 29.38 67.00 6.30
N PHE A 50 29.52 65.74 6.72
CA PHE A 50 30.50 64.84 6.12
C PHE A 50 29.76 64.06 5.03
N GLU A 51 30.22 64.14 3.77
CA GLU A 51 29.77 63.24 2.72
C GLU A 51 30.19 61.81 3.07
N VAL A 52 29.30 61.07 3.73
CA VAL A 52 29.39 59.63 3.86
C VAL A 52 28.79 59.04 2.58
N ASP A 53 29.63 58.36 1.80
CA ASP A 53 29.28 57.63 0.59
C ASP A 53 27.97 56.83 0.80
N PRO A 54 26.91 57.02 -0.02
CA PRO A 54 25.58 56.40 0.19
C PRO A 54 25.57 54.87 0.15
N GLN A 55 26.71 54.22 -0.09
CA GLN A 55 26.79 52.83 -0.45
C GLN A 55 27.02 51.86 0.72
N ASP A 56 27.22 52.35 1.95
CA ASP A 56 27.60 51.48 3.08
C ASP A 56 26.80 51.69 4.37
N VAL A 57 25.51 52.04 4.25
CA VAL A 57 24.57 51.83 5.36
C VAL A 57 24.06 50.39 5.25
N PRO A 58 24.39 49.46 6.16
CA PRO A 58 23.80 48.13 6.16
C PRO A 58 22.28 48.30 6.23
N ARG A 59 21.58 47.94 5.14
CA ARG A 59 20.13 47.90 5.14
C ARG A 59 19.76 46.89 6.22
N THR A 60 19.29 47.38 7.36
CA THR A 60 18.73 46.54 8.41
C THR A 60 17.76 45.57 7.73
N PRO A 61 17.94 44.25 7.88
CA PRO A 61 17.10 43.29 7.19
C PRO A 61 15.67 43.61 7.58
N LYS A 62 14.85 44.00 6.59
CA LYS A 62 13.45 44.35 6.82
C LYS A 62 12.83 43.17 7.54
N ASN A 63 12.37 43.39 8.77
CA ASN A 63 11.73 42.34 9.56
C ASN A 63 10.43 41.93 8.86
N ASP A 64 10.53 40.87 8.05
CA ASP A 64 9.43 40.30 7.28
C ASP A 64 8.69 39.21 8.07
N ALA A 65 9.10 38.95 9.33
CA ALA A 65 8.48 37.93 10.16
C ALA A 65 6.95 38.10 10.30
N PRO A 66 6.38 39.32 10.46
CA PRO A 66 4.94 39.49 10.48
C PRO A 66 4.25 39.07 9.18
N ASN A 67 4.83 39.41 8.02
CA ASN A 67 4.24 39.04 6.73
C ASN A 67 4.33 37.53 6.49
N ARG A 68 5.46 36.91 6.84
CA ARG A 68 5.64 35.45 6.73
C ARG A 68 4.68 34.70 7.66
N PHE A 69 4.47 35.21 8.87
CA PHE A 69 3.48 34.67 9.79
C PHE A 69 2.08 34.72 9.17
N TRP A 70 1.62 35.90 8.71
CA TRP A 70 0.29 36.02 8.14
C TRP A 70 0.10 35.20 6.87
N ALA A 71 1.10 35.13 5.99
CA ALA A 71 1.07 34.27 4.81
C ALA A 71 0.94 32.79 5.16
N SER A 72 1.52 32.34 6.28
CA SER A 72 1.38 30.96 6.76
C SER A 72 0.02 30.66 7.39
N VAL A 73 -0.62 31.67 7.97
CA VAL A 73 -1.91 31.56 8.66
C VAL A 73 -3.08 31.75 7.70
N GLU A 74 -2.92 32.55 6.65
CA GLU A 74 -3.96 32.92 5.68
C GLU A 74 -4.75 31.71 5.14
N PRO A 75 -4.14 30.58 4.73
CA PRO A 75 -4.89 29.42 4.25
C PRO A 75 -5.84 28.82 5.29
N TYR A 76 -5.52 28.91 6.58
CA TYR A 76 -6.35 28.38 7.67
C TYR A 76 -7.46 29.34 8.10
N CYS A 77 -7.38 30.60 7.68
CA CYS A 77 -8.36 31.64 7.95
C CYS A 77 -9.15 32.06 6.71
N ALA A 78 -8.87 31.45 5.55
CA ALA A 78 -9.55 31.73 4.30
C ALA A 78 -11.02 31.27 4.34
N ASP A 79 -11.87 31.93 3.55
CA ASP A 79 -13.24 31.49 3.33
C ASP A 79 -13.25 30.16 2.56
N ILE A 80 -14.05 29.21 3.03
CA ILE A 80 -14.33 27.93 2.36
C ILE A 80 -14.88 28.15 0.96
N THR A 81 -14.30 27.46 -0.01
CA THR A 81 -14.63 27.51 -1.42
C THR A 81 -15.49 26.32 -1.86
N ASN A 82 -16.19 26.47 -2.98
CA ASN A 82 -16.93 25.37 -3.61
C ASN A 82 -16.03 24.18 -3.99
N GLU A 83 -14.77 24.44 -4.32
CA GLU A 83 -13.82 23.38 -4.68
C GLU A 83 -13.48 22.52 -3.46
N GLU A 84 -13.26 23.12 -2.29
CA GLU A 84 -12.99 22.37 -1.06
C GLU A 84 -14.19 21.51 -0.63
N VAL A 85 -15.42 22.02 -0.82
CA VAL A 85 -16.64 21.23 -0.62
C VAL A 85 -16.71 20.07 -1.62
N ARG A 86 -16.39 20.31 -2.88
CA ARG A 86 -16.36 19.27 -3.92
C ARG A 86 -15.31 18.19 -3.61
N VAL A 87 -14.14 18.57 -3.12
CA VAL A 87 -13.11 17.62 -2.67
C VAL A 87 -13.63 16.75 -1.52
N LEU A 88 -14.32 17.34 -0.54
CA LEU A 88 -14.94 16.56 0.54
C LEU A 88 -16.02 15.59 0.04
N GLU A 89 -16.83 16.00 -0.94
CA GLU A 89 -17.83 15.15 -1.59
C GLU A 89 -17.19 13.99 -2.37
N GLU A 90 -16.08 14.25 -3.05
CA GLU A 90 -15.31 13.24 -3.76
C GLU A 90 -14.68 12.24 -2.79
N LEU A 91 -14.08 12.71 -1.70
CA LEU A 91 -13.50 11.87 -0.65
C LEU A 91 -14.52 11.00 0.09
N LEU A 92 -15.82 11.28 -0.06
CA LEU A 92 -16.92 10.49 0.49
C LEU A 92 -17.40 9.38 -0.46
N LYS A 93 -16.99 9.40 -1.72
CA LYS A 93 -17.27 8.31 -2.65
C LYS A 93 -16.50 7.06 -2.19
N PRO A 94 -17.16 5.90 -2.10
CA PRO A 94 -16.47 4.66 -1.79
C PRO A 94 -15.47 4.35 -2.92
N PRO A 95 -14.23 3.92 -2.59
CA PRO A 95 -13.29 3.42 -3.59
C PRO A 95 -13.88 2.24 -4.37
N GLU A 96 -13.62 2.17 -5.69
CA GLU A 96 -14.15 1.08 -6.53
C GLU A 96 -13.60 -0.30 -6.13
N ASP A 97 -12.39 -0.32 -5.57
CA ASP A 97 -11.64 -1.49 -5.11
C ASP A 97 -11.85 -1.81 -3.62
N GLU A 98 -12.73 -1.09 -2.92
CA GLU A 98 -12.93 -1.26 -1.46
C GLU A 98 -13.25 -2.73 -1.10
N ALA A 99 -14.02 -3.41 -1.94
CA ALA A 99 -14.40 -4.80 -1.74
C ALA A 99 -13.23 -5.79 -1.88
N GLU A 100 -12.16 -5.42 -2.60
CA GLU A 100 -11.01 -6.29 -2.83
C GLU A 100 -10.15 -6.44 -1.57
N TYR A 101 -10.05 -5.39 -0.75
CA TYR A 101 -9.32 -5.41 0.52
C TYR A 101 -9.88 -6.39 1.57
N PHE A 102 -11.12 -6.84 1.38
CA PHE A 102 -11.80 -7.76 2.29
C PHE A 102 -11.87 -9.20 1.78
N LYS A 103 -11.29 -9.50 0.61
CA LYS A 103 -11.22 -10.87 0.08
C LYS A 103 -10.02 -11.60 0.67
N ILE A 104 -10.28 -12.70 1.37
CA ILE A 104 -9.23 -13.64 1.81
C ILE A 104 -9.16 -14.77 0.77
N PRO A 105 -8.02 -14.96 0.09
CA PRO A 105 -7.85 -16.06 -0.84
C PRO A 105 -7.96 -17.42 -0.14
N VAL A 106 -8.43 -18.43 -0.87
CA VAL A 106 -8.43 -19.81 -0.37
C VAL A 106 -7.00 -20.34 -0.26
N LEU A 107 -6.74 -21.17 0.74
CA LEU A 107 -5.48 -21.91 0.84
C LEU A 107 -5.37 -22.89 -0.34
N GLY A 108 -4.21 -22.90 -1.00
CA GLY A 108 -3.90 -23.84 -2.08
C GLY A 108 -3.54 -25.24 -1.54
N LYS A 109 -3.17 -26.16 -2.44
CA LYS A 109 -2.59 -27.46 -2.05
C LYS A 109 -1.37 -27.27 -1.15
N HIS A 110 -1.31 -28.04 -0.07
CA HIS A 110 -0.19 -28.03 0.88
C HIS A 110 1.14 -28.40 0.19
N TYR A 111 2.25 -27.82 0.64
CA TYR A 111 3.56 -28.01 -0.01
C TYR A 111 3.98 -29.48 -0.05
N SER A 112 3.67 -30.27 0.99
CA SER A 112 3.99 -31.70 1.03
C SER A 112 3.28 -32.49 -0.06
N GLN A 113 2.03 -32.14 -0.38
CA GLN A 113 1.29 -32.76 -1.48
C GLN A 113 1.86 -32.35 -2.83
N ARG A 114 2.29 -31.09 -2.98
CA ARG A 114 2.96 -30.61 -4.20
C ARG A 114 4.30 -31.30 -4.41
N TRP A 115 5.11 -31.43 -3.37
CA TRP A 115 6.39 -32.13 -3.42
C TRP A 115 6.19 -33.62 -3.74
N ALA A 116 5.29 -34.31 -3.05
CA ALA A 116 5.01 -35.72 -3.37
C ALA A 116 4.54 -35.91 -4.82
N GLN A 117 3.77 -34.96 -5.35
CA GLN A 117 3.37 -34.94 -6.75
C GLN A 117 4.57 -34.68 -7.68
N GLU A 118 5.43 -33.70 -7.37
CA GLU A 118 6.62 -33.36 -8.14
C GLU A 118 7.64 -34.50 -8.16
N ASP A 119 7.90 -35.12 -7.00
CA ASP A 119 8.79 -36.27 -6.82
C ASP A 119 8.31 -37.46 -7.68
N LEU A 120 7.01 -37.78 -7.67
CA LEU A 120 6.47 -38.87 -8.48
C LEU A 120 6.60 -38.60 -9.99
N LEU A 121 6.39 -37.34 -10.40
CA LEU A 121 6.61 -36.91 -11.78
C LEU A 121 8.10 -36.94 -12.16
N GLU A 122 9.00 -36.70 -11.21
CA GLU A 122 10.44 -36.80 -11.40
C GLU A 122 10.87 -38.26 -11.54
N GLU A 123 10.43 -39.16 -10.65
CA GLU A 123 10.66 -40.61 -10.76
C GLU A 123 10.14 -41.17 -12.09
N GLN A 124 8.96 -40.75 -12.55
CA GLN A 124 8.45 -41.17 -13.85
C GLN A 124 9.38 -40.71 -14.99
N ARG A 125 9.89 -39.48 -14.92
CA ARG A 125 10.79 -38.91 -15.92
C ARG A 125 12.16 -39.60 -15.92
N GLU A 126 12.69 -39.92 -14.75
CA GLU A 126 13.94 -40.66 -14.59
C GLU A 126 13.79 -42.11 -15.06
N GLY A 127 12.68 -42.77 -14.71
CA GLY A 127 12.33 -44.11 -15.19
C GLY A 127 12.17 -44.16 -16.71
N ALA A 128 11.55 -43.15 -17.31
CA ALA A 128 11.46 -43.02 -18.77
C ALA A 128 12.85 -42.88 -19.42
N ARG A 129 13.74 -42.07 -18.85
CA ARG A 129 15.12 -41.89 -19.32
C ARG A 129 15.99 -43.15 -19.13
N ALA A 130 15.74 -43.93 -18.08
CA ALA A 130 16.42 -45.20 -17.82
C ALA A 130 15.95 -46.30 -18.79
N ASN A 131 14.67 -46.29 -19.19
CA ASN A 131 14.07 -47.26 -20.10
C ASN A 131 14.52 -47.07 -21.56
N ASP A 132 14.94 -45.87 -21.98
CA ASP A 132 15.51 -45.66 -23.32
C ASP A 132 16.80 -46.47 -23.58
N LYS A 133 17.52 -46.90 -22.53
CA LYS A 133 18.68 -47.82 -22.66
C LYS A 133 18.30 -49.30 -22.87
N LYS A 134 17.02 -49.67 -22.68
CA LYS A 134 16.50 -51.06 -22.82
C LYS A 134 15.35 -51.17 -23.84
N LYS A 135 15.30 -50.26 -24.81
CA LYS A 135 14.24 -50.18 -25.81
C LYS A 135 14.32 -51.30 -26.85
N ASN A 136 13.95 -52.53 -26.47
CA ASN A 136 13.57 -53.54 -27.46
C ASN A 136 12.52 -54.57 -27.00
N MET A 137 11.87 -54.45 -25.82
CA MET A 137 10.98 -55.52 -25.33
C MET A 137 9.78 -55.08 -24.43
N MET A 138 9.26 -53.85 -24.49
CA MET A 138 7.90 -53.57 -23.96
C MET A 138 7.33 -52.25 -24.52
N GLY A 139 6.01 -52.21 -24.70
CA GLY A 139 5.25 -51.12 -25.36
C GLY A 139 5.22 -49.80 -24.59
N PRO A 140 4.56 -48.76 -25.14
CA PRO A 140 4.64 -47.40 -24.62
C PRO A 140 3.94 -47.28 -23.27
N LEU A 141 4.71 -46.97 -22.22
CA LEU A 141 4.18 -46.52 -20.94
C LEU A 141 3.84 -45.03 -21.11
N SER A 142 2.55 -44.69 -21.14
CA SER A 142 2.11 -43.30 -21.30
C SER A 142 2.62 -42.43 -20.14
N GLU A 143 3.20 -41.28 -20.48
CA GLU A 143 3.51 -40.20 -19.55
C GLU A 143 2.22 -39.78 -18.84
N LEU A 144 2.20 -39.83 -17.51
CA LEU A 144 1.01 -39.52 -16.71
C LEU A 144 0.99 -38.01 -16.51
N ASP A 145 -0.16 -37.37 -16.68
CA ASP A 145 -0.26 -35.93 -16.44
C ASP A 145 -0.44 -35.63 -14.94
N ALA A 146 -0.35 -34.34 -14.57
CA ALA A 146 -0.50 -33.91 -13.19
C ALA A 146 -1.85 -34.28 -12.55
N LYS A 147 -2.90 -34.50 -13.34
CA LYS A 147 -4.22 -34.90 -12.84
C LYS A 147 -4.29 -36.39 -12.61
N ASP A 148 -3.63 -37.18 -13.45
CA ASP A 148 -3.53 -38.63 -13.27
C ASP A 148 -2.72 -38.98 -12.02
N VAL A 149 -1.64 -38.23 -11.75
CA VAL A 149 -0.86 -38.34 -10.50
C VAL A 149 -1.70 -38.00 -9.28
N ASP A 150 -2.49 -36.91 -9.34
CA ASP A 150 -3.38 -36.51 -8.24
C ASP A 150 -4.47 -37.56 -7.97
N ALA A 151 -5.01 -38.18 -9.02
CA ALA A 151 -5.97 -39.28 -8.90
C ALA A 151 -5.32 -40.56 -8.33
N LEU A 152 -4.08 -40.86 -8.72
CA LEU A 152 -3.32 -42.00 -8.20
C LEU A 152 -2.98 -41.85 -6.72
N MET A 153 -2.54 -40.67 -6.29
CA MET A 153 -2.27 -40.35 -4.88
C MET A 153 -3.54 -40.47 -4.03
N LYS A 154 -4.68 -39.97 -4.53
CA LYS A 154 -5.97 -40.11 -3.85
C LYS A 154 -6.46 -41.57 -3.79
N LYS A 155 -6.10 -42.38 -4.78
CA LYS A 155 -6.42 -43.81 -4.83
C LYS A 155 -5.49 -44.65 -3.94
N SER A 156 -4.21 -44.28 -3.82
CA SER A 156 -3.25 -44.96 -2.94
C SER A 156 -3.53 -44.68 -1.46
N GLU A 157 -3.97 -43.46 -1.11
CA GLU A 157 -4.45 -43.14 0.24
C GLU A 157 -5.69 -43.97 0.64
N SER A 158 -6.53 -44.35 -0.34
CA SER A 158 -7.74 -45.15 -0.10
C SER A 158 -7.56 -46.66 -0.27
N GLN A 159 -6.45 -47.11 -0.85
CA GLN A 159 -6.10 -48.52 -1.01
C GLN A 159 -4.77 -48.82 -0.31
N HIS A 160 -4.86 -49.23 0.95
CA HIS A 160 -3.76 -49.86 1.68
C HIS A 160 -3.55 -51.31 1.20
N GLU A 161 -3.46 -51.54 -0.11
CA GLU A 161 -3.19 -52.87 -0.68
C GLU A 161 -1.69 -53.20 -0.64
N PRO A 162 -1.29 -54.42 -0.26
CA PRO A 162 0.11 -54.82 -0.22
C PRO A 162 0.70 -54.90 -1.64
N PRO A 163 2.00 -54.60 -1.83
CA PRO A 163 2.68 -54.87 -3.08
C PRO A 163 2.66 -56.38 -3.37
N GLU A 164 2.37 -56.77 -4.61
CA GLU A 164 2.55 -58.16 -5.10
C GLU A 164 4.03 -58.54 -5.31
N ASP A 165 4.97 -57.65 -4.98
CA ASP A 165 6.37 -58.03 -4.84
C ASP A 165 6.56 -58.74 -3.50
N GLY A 166 7.11 -59.96 -3.55
CA GLY A 166 7.23 -60.93 -2.44
C GLY A 166 8.01 -60.49 -1.20
N CYS A 167 8.18 -59.18 -0.96
CA CYS A 167 8.75 -58.59 0.24
C CYS A 167 7.68 -58.49 1.34
N PRO A 168 7.89 -59.12 2.51
CA PRO A 168 6.89 -59.14 3.58
C PRO A 168 6.76 -57.81 4.34
N PHE A 169 7.66 -56.84 4.10
CA PHE A 169 7.69 -55.53 4.75
C PHE A 169 6.82 -54.52 4.01
N GLY A 170 6.23 -53.54 4.70
CA GLY A 170 5.51 -52.46 4.01
C GLY A 170 6.43 -51.32 3.53
N PRO A 171 5.87 -50.35 2.78
CA PRO A 171 6.62 -49.38 1.98
C PRO A 171 7.67 -48.58 2.75
N LEU A 172 7.37 -48.19 3.99
CA LEU A 172 8.31 -47.44 4.83
C LEU A 172 9.55 -48.27 5.14
N THR A 173 9.33 -49.52 5.56
CA THR A 173 10.42 -50.42 5.94
C THR A 173 11.21 -50.86 4.70
N GLN A 174 10.54 -51.05 3.56
CA GLN A 174 11.20 -51.33 2.28
C GLN A 174 12.12 -50.18 1.85
N ARG A 175 11.66 -48.93 1.91
CA ARG A 175 12.48 -47.76 1.57
C ARG A 175 13.70 -47.63 2.48
N LEU A 176 13.54 -47.86 3.77
CA LEU A 176 14.66 -47.86 4.73
C LEU A 176 15.67 -48.96 4.41
N LEU A 177 15.21 -50.17 4.11
CA LEU A 177 16.09 -51.28 3.70
C LEU A 177 16.83 -50.97 2.39
N GLN A 178 16.12 -50.39 1.42
CA GLN A 178 16.70 -49.99 0.13
C GLN A 178 17.81 -48.95 0.31
N ALA A 179 17.57 -47.90 1.11
CA ALA A 179 18.59 -46.89 1.42
C ALA A 179 19.83 -47.51 2.08
N LEU A 180 19.65 -48.48 2.98
CA LEU A 180 20.78 -49.19 3.61
C LEU A 180 21.58 -50.04 2.61
N VAL A 181 20.91 -50.59 1.59
CA VAL A 181 21.58 -51.33 0.50
C VAL A 181 22.33 -50.38 -0.44
N GLU A 182 21.72 -49.26 -0.82
CA GLU A 182 22.34 -48.23 -1.68
C GLU A 182 23.60 -47.63 -1.04
N GLU A 183 23.57 -47.40 0.27
CA GLU A 183 24.71 -46.90 1.05
C GLU A 183 25.75 -48.00 1.38
N ASN A 184 25.61 -49.21 0.82
CA ASN A 184 26.45 -50.39 1.09
C ASN A 184 26.55 -50.75 2.59
N ILE A 185 25.58 -50.35 3.40
CA ILE A 185 25.53 -50.66 4.84
C ILE A 185 25.11 -52.12 5.05
N ILE A 186 24.30 -52.66 4.14
CA ILE A 186 23.87 -54.07 4.13
C ILE A 186 24.03 -54.63 2.71
N SER A 187 24.55 -55.85 2.57
CA SER A 187 24.64 -56.53 1.27
C SER A 187 23.24 -56.93 0.76
N PRO A 188 22.93 -56.80 -0.55
CA PRO A 188 21.72 -57.37 -1.11
C PRO A 188 21.65 -58.86 -0.78
N MET A 189 20.48 -59.32 -0.34
CA MET A 189 20.27 -60.75 -0.13
C MET A 189 20.31 -61.44 -1.49
N GLU A 190 21.45 -62.03 -1.85
CA GLU A 190 21.59 -62.79 -3.08
C GLU A 190 20.71 -64.03 -3.01
N ASP A 191 19.70 -64.07 -3.88
CA ASP A 191 18.93 -65.28 -4.17
C ASP A 191 19.81 -66.21 -5.02
N SER A 192 20.81 -66.82 -4.40
CA SER A 192 21.71 -67.77 -5.05
C SER A 192 21.03 -69.14 -5.17
N PRO A 193 20.83 -69.70 -6.39
CA PRO A 193 20.41 -71.08 -6.54
C PRO A 193 21.56 -72.00 -6.11
N ILE A 194 21.33 -72.78 -5.06
CA ILE A 194 22.27 -73.78 -4.55
C ILE A 194 22.52 -74.83 -5.66
N PRO A 195 23.77 -75.14 -6.04
CA PRO A 195 24.05 -76.26 -6.93
C PRO A 195 23.88 -77.60 -6.19
N ASP A 196 23.13 -78.52 -6.78
CA ASP A 196 22.96 -79.90 -6.30
C ASP A 196 24.31 -80.62 -6.22
N ILE A 197 24.79 -80.88 -5.00
CA ILE A 197 25.89 -81.80 -4.74
C ILE A 197 25.33 -83.02 -4.02
N ALA A 198 25.15 -84.10 -4.79
CA ALA A 198 24.98 -85.44 -4.26
C ALA A 198 26.27 -85.88 -3.53
N GLY A 199 26.20 -86.07 -2.22
CA GLY A 199 27.32 -86.49 -1.39
C GLY A 199 26.84 -87.15 -0.10
N LYS A 200 27.39 -88.32 0.18
CA LYS A 200 26.91 -89.33 1.12
C LYS A 200 27.64 -89.25 2.48
N ASP A 201 26.83 -89.32 3.53
CA ASP A 201 27.08 -89.87 4.88
C ASP A 201 27.97 -89.17 5.94
N ASP A 202 27.47 -89.31 7.16
CA ASP A 202 28.05 -89.22 8.51
C ASP A 202 28.77 -87.95 9.02
N GLY A 203 28.16 -87.34 10.06
CA GLY A 203 28.85 -86.42 10.95
C GLY A 203 27.92 -85.60 11.85
N ALA A 204 27.89 -85.93 13.15
CA ALA A 204 27.13 -85.24 14.18
C ALA A 204 27.48 -83.73 14.25
N GLY A 205 26.48 -82.89 14.02
CA GLY A 205 26.55 -81.44 14.21
C GLY A 205 25.17 -80.91 14.54
N THR A 206 25.00 -80.40 15.75
CA THR A 206 23.81 -79.67 16.18
C THR A 206 23.70 -78.36 15.40
N SER A 207 22.87 -78.33 14.35
CA SER A 207 22.48 -77.11 13.66
C SER A 207 21.02 -77.25 13.21
N PRO A 208 20.12 -76.29 13.52
CA PRO A 208 18.72 -76.43 13.18
C PRO A 208 18.54 -76.31 11.66
N ARG A 209 18.19 -77.45 11.07
CA ARG A 209 17.74 -77.67 9.70
C ARG A 209 16.58 -76.73 9.35
N SER A 210 16.88 -75.62 8.67
CA SER A 210 15.89 -74.77 7.99
C SER A 210 15.39 -75.50 6.73
N GLN A 211 14.17 -76.00 6.78
CA GLN A 211 13.42 -76.39 5.59
C GLN A 211 12.97 -75.13 4.84
N GLY A 212 13.12 -75.13 3.52
CA GLY A 212 12.84 -74.03 2.60
C GLY A 212 11.45 -73.42 2.74
N LYS A 213 11.34 -72.40 3.57
CA LYS A 213 10.27 -71.40 3.56
C LYS A 213 10.94 -70.05 3.35
N ALA A 214 10.37 -69.23 2.47
CA ALA A 214 10.71 -67.82 2.35
C ALA A 214 10.79 -67.20 3.75
N PHE A 215 11.80 -66.36 3.98
CA PHE A 215 12.07 -65.70 5.26
C PHE A 215 10.87 -64.82 5.65
N SER A 216 9.87 -65.43 6.32
CA SER A 216 8.66 -64.74 6.74
C SER A 216 8.88 -64.25 8.16
N VAL A 217 9.18 -62.96 8.30
CA VAL A 217 9.22 -62.31 9.61
C VAL A 217 7.77 -62.17 10.10
N PRO A 218 7.37 -62.82 11.20
CA PRO A 218 6.03 -62.68 11.72
C PRO A 218 5.80 -61.23 12.22
N HIS A 219 4.59 -60.69 12.00
CA HIS A 219 4.19 -59.34 12.41
C HIS A 219 4.88 -58.17 11.69
N THR A 220 5.19 -58.30 10.40
CA THR A 220 5.77 -57.19 9.61
C THR A 220 4.95 -55.89 9.67
N ARG A 221 3.62 -55.97 9.72
CA ARG A 221 2.74 -54.79 9.96
C ARG A 221 2.98 -54.12 11.33
N SER A 222 3.24 -54.91 12.37
CA SER A 222 3.58 -54.39 13.71
C SER A 222 4.98 -53.80 13.75
N LEU A 223 5.92 -54.38 13.01
CA LEU A 223 7.26 -53.83 12.85
C LEU A 223 7.20 -52.46 12.16
N GLU A 224 6.45 -52.35 11.06
CA GLU A 224 6.27 -51.10 10.34
C GLU A 224 5.59 -50.01 11.20
N ALA A 225 4.58 -50.39 12.00
CA ALA A 225 3.97 -49.48 12.96
C ALA A 225 4.96 -48.98 14.02
N ARG A 226 5.77 -49.87 14.60
CA ARG A 226 6.80 -49.52 15.59
C ARG A 226 7.91 -48.64 15.02
N ILE A 227 8.38 -48.95 13.80
CA ILE A 227 9.37 -48.12 13.11
C ILE A 227 8.81 -46.70 12.91
N ARG A 228 7.56 -46.58 12.46
CA ARG A 228 6.90 -45.28 12.31
C ARG A 228 6.81 -44.53 13.65
N GLU A 229 6.34 -45.20 14.70
CA GLU A 229 6.22 -44.61 16.04
C GLU A 229 7.57 -44.14 16.59
N GLU A 230 8.63 -44.93 16.42
CA GLU A 230 9.99 -44.56 16.84
C GLU A 230 10.56 -43.40 16.02
N LEU A 231 10.34 -43.37 14.70
CA LEU A 231 10.78 -42.25 13.87
C LEU A 231 10.02 -40.96 14.22
N VAL A 232 8.76 -41.06 14.60
CA VAL A 232 7.98 -39.92 15.13
C VAL A 232 8.51 -39.50 16.51
N SER A 233 8.82 -40.45 17.41
CA SER A 233 9.33 -40.14 18.76
C SER A 233 10.70 -39.45 18.72
N GLN A 234 11.53 -39.80 17.74
CA GLN A 234 12.83 -39.17 17.49
C GLN A 234 12.72 -37.85 16.71
N GLY A 235 11.50 -37.45 16.31
CA GLY A 235 11.25 -36.21 15.58
C GLY A 235 11.70 -36.24 14.11
N LEU A 236 11.89 -37.43 13.54
CA LEU A 236 12.27 -37.64 12.14
C LEU A 236 11.05 -37.72 11.21
N LEU A 237 9.88 -38.10 11.74
CA LEU A 237 8.60 -38.06 11.06
C LEU A 237 7.58 -37.22 11.84
N GLU A 238 6.68 -36.55 11.14
CA GLU A 238 5.55 -35.85 11.75
C GLU A 238 4.47 -36.87 12.16
N SER A 239 3.86 -36.71 13.34
CA SER A 239 2.72 -37.53 13.75
C SER A 239 1.56 -37.32 12.78
N GLU A 240 1.12 -38.40 12.12
CA GLU A 240 -0.02 -38.42 11.19
C GLU A 240 -1.33 -37.92 11.82
N GLU A 241 -1.41 -37.89 13.16
CA GLU A 241 -2.50 -37.29 13.94
C GLU A 241 -2.66 -35.77 13.74
N ARG A 242 -1.69 -35.08 13.12
CA ARG A 242 -1.89 -33.68 12.65
C ARG A 242 -2.76 -33.57 11.39
N GLN A 243 -3.17 -34.69 10.80
CA GLN A 243 -4.16 -34.70 9.70
C GLN A 243 -5.61 -34.83 10.20
N GLY A 244 -5.85 -34.63 11.50
CA GLY A 244 -7.19 -34.45 12.05
C GLY A 244 -7.74 -33.05 11.74
N VAL A 245 -9.02 -32.98 11.40
CA VAL A 245 -9.87 -31.78 11.34
C VAL A 245 -9.76 -31.06 12.69
N GLY A 246 -8.77 -30.18 12.80
CA GLY A 246 -8.27 -29.72 14.09
C GLY A 246 -6.86 -29.13 14.05
N GLY A 247 -6.36 -28.72 12.88
CA GLY A 247 -5.28 -27.72 12.74
C GLY A 247 -5.71 -26.33 13.21
N GLU A 248 -6.54 -26.28 14.26
CA GLU A 248 -7.07 -25.11 14.94
C GLU A 248 -6.11 -24.63 16.05
N SER A 249 -4.79 -24.81 15.88
CA SER A 249 -3.95 -23.69 16.28
C SER A 249 -4.27 -22.62 15.26
N GLU A 250 -5.18 -21.70 15.61
CA GLU A 250 -5.64 -20.59 14.77
C GLU A 250 -4.56 -20.22 13.77
N ASP A 251 -4.81 -20.38 12.47
CA ASP A 251 -3.90 -19.90 11.43
C ASP A 251 -3.61 -18.44 11.77
N GLU A 252 -2.45 -18.19 12.39
CA GLU A 252 -2.15 -16.91 13.06
C GLU A 252 -2.20 -15.79 12.02
N VAL A 253 -1.84 -16.13 10.78
CA VAL A 253 -1.92 -15.25 9.62
C VAL A 253 -3.38 -14.95 9.28
N LEU A 254 -4.24 -15.97 9.20
CA LEU A 254 -5.67 -15.78 8.97
C LEU A 254 -6.34 -14.96 10.08
N ALA A 255 -6.07 -15.26 11.34
CA ALA A 255 -6.63 -14.54 12.49
C ALA A 255 -6.18 -13.07 12.48
N GLU A 256 -4.90 -12.82 12.22
CA GLU A 256 -4.36 -11.46 12.11
C GLU A 256 -4.92 -10.72 10.88
N LEU A 257 -5.11 -11.40 9.74
CA LEU A 257 -5.77 -10.83 8.55
C LEU A 257 -7.21 -10.42 8.85
N GLN A 258 -7.98 -11.29 9.50
CA GLN A 258 -9.37 -10.99 9.90
C GLN A 258 -9.44 -9.81 10.87
N LYS A 259 -8.52 -9.77 11.85
CA LYS A 259 -8.40 -8.66 12.80
C LYS A 259 -8.07 -7.35 12.08
N ARG A 260 -7.10 -7.34 11.17
CA ARG A 260 -6.76 -6.16 10.36
C ARG A 260 -7.92 -5.71 9.48
N GLN A 261 -8.67 -6.64 8.90
CA GLN A 261 -9.88 -6.31 8.14
C GLN A 261 -10.96 -5.67 9.02
N ALA A 262 -11.15 -6.15 10.25
CA ALA A 262 -12.09 -5.55 11.21
C ALA A 262 -11.66 -4.13 11.63
N GLU A 263 -10.37 -3.93 11.94
CA GLU A 263 -9.79 -2.62 12.23
C GLU A 263 -9.96 -1.65 11.05
N LEU A 264 -9.68 -2.10 9.82
CA LEU A 264 -9.87 -1.31 8.61
C LEU A 264 -11.34 -0.91 8.41
N LYS A 265 -12.30 -1.82 8.62
CA LYS A 265 -13.74 -1.50 8.56
C LYS A 265 -14.13 -0.42 9.56
N ALA A 266 -13.65 -0.53 10.80
CA ALA A 266 -13.92 0.45 11.85
C ALA A 266 -13.34 1.84 11.50
N LEU A 267 -12.09 1.87 11.02
CA LEU A 267 -11.43 3.11 10.59
C LEU A 267 -12.13 3.75 9.39
N THR A 268 -12.51 2.96 8.38
CA THR A 268 -13.24 3.46 7.21
C THR A 268 -14.59 4.03 7.61
N ALA A 269 -15.34 3.35 8.48
CA ALA A 269 -16.62 3.84 9.00
C ALA A 269 -16.46 5.16 9.77
N HIS A 270 -15.47 5.24 10.67
CA HIS A 270 -15.17 6.44 11.43
C HIS A 270 -14.78 7.61 10.51
N ASN A 271 -13.85 7.38 9.58
CA ASN A 271 -13.40 8.39 8.63
C ASN A 271 -14.54 8.89 7.74
N ARG A 272 -15.41 7.98 7.28
CA ARG A 272 -16.61 8.35 6.51
C ARG A 272 -17.55 9.23 7.33
N SER A 273 -17.82 8.87 8.58
CA SER A 273 -18.65 9.68 9.48
C SER A 273 -18.07 11.08 9.71
N ARG A 274 -16.76 11.18 9.98
CA ARG A 274 -16.08 12.47 10.17
C ARG A 274 -16.08 13.33 8.90
N LYS A 275 -15.87 12.73 7.73
CA LYS A 275 -15.97 13.44 6.44
C LYS A 275 -17.40 13.97 6.19
N GLN A 276 -18.43 13.20 6.53
CA GLN A 276 -19.83 13.65 6.43
C GLN A 276 -20.12 14.83 7.36
N GLU A 277 -19.63 14.77 8.59
CA GLU A 277 -19.75 15.87 9.56
C GLU A 277 -19.03 17.12 9.05
N LEU A 278 -17.79 17.00 8.56
CA LEU A 278 -17.03 18.10 7.97
C LEU A 278 -17.76 18.70 6.76
N LEU A 279 -18.33 17.89 5.87
CA LEU A 279 -19.10 18.38 4.73
C LEU A 279 -20.32 19.19 5.19
N LYS A 280 -21.02 18.74 6.23
CA LYS A 280 -22.14 19.49 6.80
C LYS A 280 -21.68 20.84 7.35
N LEU A 281 -20.63 20.84 8.16
CA LEU A 281 -20.07 22.07 8.73
C LEU A 281 -19.58 23.05 7.65
N ALA A 282 -18.93 22.54 6.61
CA ALA A 282 -18.47 23.35 5.48
C ALA A 282 -19.63 24.02 4.74
N ARG A 283 -20.72 23.29 4.47
CA ARG A 283 -21.93 23.84 3.85
C ARG A 283 -22.64 24.86 4.74
N ASP A 284 -22.68 24.62 6.04
CA ASP A 284 -23.25 25.57 7.01
C ASP A 284 -22.42 26.85 7.05
N GLU A 285 -21.10 26.72 7.02
CA GLU A 285 -20.17 27.86 7.00
C GLU A 285 -20.23 28.65 5.68
N MET A 286 -20.39 27.97 4.53
CA MET A 286 -20.64 28.65 3.25
C MET A 286 -21.90 29.54 3.30
N ARG A 287 -23.00 29.03 3.89
CA ARG A 287 -24.22 29.84 4.07
C ARG A 287 -23.96 31.06 4.97
N LYS A 288 -23.15 30.91 6.01
CA LYS A 288 -22.73 32.03 6.88
C LYS A 288 -21.84 33.04 6.13
N GLN A 289 -20.92 32.58 5.29
CA GLN A 289 -20.08 33.45 4.45
C GLN A 289 -20.92 34.31 3.50
N GLU A 290 -21.93 33.71 2.87
CA GLU A 290 -22.88 34.44 2.01
C GLU A 290 -23.60 35.54 2.79
N LEU A 291 -24.08 35.25 4.00
CA LEU A 291 -24.70 36.24 4.87
C LEU A 291 -23.71 37.34 5.28
N ARG A 292 -22.48 37.00 5.68
CA ARG A 292 -21.43 37.99 5.98
C ARG A 292 -21.12 38.87 4.77
N GLN A 293 -21.09 38.30 3.57
CA GLN A 293 -20.91 39.07 2.34
C GLN A 293 -22.08 40.03 2.11
N ARG A 294 -23.33 39.58 2.34
CA ARG A 294 -24.51 40.46 2.26
C ARG A 294 -24.47 41.58 3.30
N VAL A 295 -23.99 41.32 4.52
CA VAL A 295 -23.77 42.38 5.52
C VAL A 295 -22.76 43.41 5.00
N ARG A 296 -21.62 42.97 4.44
CA ARG A 296 -20.62 43.88 3.87
C ARG A 296 -21.21 44.78 2.77
N VAL A 297 -22.07 44.23 1.91
CA VAL A 297 -22.78 45.00 0.88
C VAL A 297 -23.74 46.01 1.52
N ALA A 298 -24.57 45.57 2.47
CA ALA A 298 -25.51 46.46 3.17
C ALA A 298 -24.78 47.58 3.95
N ASP A 299 -23.65 47.28 4.60
CA ASP A 299 -22.80 48.26 5.27
C ASP A 299 -22.29 49.34 4.30
N ASN A 300 -21.82 48.93 3.12
CA ASN A 300 -21.40 49.86 2.08
C ASN A 300 -22.57 50.75 1.62
N GLU A 301 -23.75 50.19 1.42
CA GLU A 301 -24.95 50.95 1.06
C GLU A 301 -25.39 51.92 2.17
N VAL A 302 -25.26 51.55 3.45
CA VAL A 302 -25.50 52.46 4.59
C VAL A 302 -24.53 53.63 4.52
N MET A 303 -23.25 53.37 4.28
CA MET A 303 -22.23 54.40 4.16
C MET A 303 -22.51 55.33 2.97
N GLU A 304 -22.97 54.80 1.85
CA GLU A 304 -23.38 55.62 0.70
C GLU A 304 -24.61 56.48 0.99
N ALA A 305 -25.64 55.90 1.62
CA ALA A 305 -26.84 56.63 2.00
C ALA A 305 -26.49 57.76 2.99
N PHE A 306 -25.60 57.50 3.95
CA PHE A 306 -25.06 58.50 4.85
C PHE A 306 -24.31 59.61 4.10
N ARG A 307 -23.41 59.27 3.17
CA ARG A 307 -22.70 60.27 2.33
C ARG A 307 -23.68 61.13 1.53
N ARG A 308 -24.73 60.54 0.94
CA ARG A 308 -25.76 61.29 0.20
C ARG A 308 -26.52 62.27 1.10
N ILE A 309 -26.93 61.83 2.29
CA ILE A 309 -27.60 62.69 3.28
C ILE A 309 -26.68 63.84 3.72
N MET A 310 -25.40 63.54 3.98
CA MET A 310 -24.42 64.55 4.37
C MET A 310 -24.14 65.55 3.24
N ALA A 311 -24.06 65.10 2.00
CA ALA A 311 -23.90 65.98 0.84
C ALA A 311 -25.11 66.91 0.65
N ALA A 312 -26.34 66.42 0.86
CA ALA A 312 -27.54 67.27 0.85
C ALA A 312 -27.45 68.36 1.93
N ARG A 313 -27.07 67.98 3.17
CA ARG A 313 -26.88 68.91 4.29
C ARG A 313 -25.79 69.95 4.03
N GLN A 314 -24.66 69.55 3.43
CA GLN A 314 -23.59 70.47 3.04
C GLN A 314 -24.06 71.51 2.02
N LYS A 315 -24.96 71.13 1.11
CA LYS A 315 -25.62 72.05 0.16
C LYS A 315 -26.74 72.86 0.81
N LYS A 316 -26.84 72.88 2.14
CA LYS A 316 -27.92 73.51 2.93
C LYS A 316 -29.33 73.08 2.49
N ARG A 317 -29.44 71.89 1.90
CA ARG A 317 -30.71 71.29 1.47
C ARG A 317 -31.13 70.23 2.48
N THR A 318 -32.41 70.19 2.82
CA THR A 318 -32.97 69.07 3.58
C THR A 318 -32.90 67.78 2.75
N PRO A 319 -32.47 66.63 3.33
CA PRO A 319 -32.54 65.35 2.65
C PRO A 319 -33.97 65.06 2.18
N THR A 320 -34.10 64.63 0.93
CA THR A 320 -35.40 64.32 0.32
C THR A 320 -36.03 63.10 1.01
N LYS A 321 -37.36 62.97 0.89
CA LYS A 321 -38.06 61.78 1.39
C LYS A 321 -37.45 60.49 0.81
N LYS A 322 -37.18 60.46 -0.50
CA LYS A 322 -36.54 59.33 -1.17
C LYS A 322 -35.17 58.96 -0.57
N GLU A 323 -34.33 59.94 -0.24
CA GLU A 323 -33.03 59.71 0.39
C GLU A 323 -33.16 59.14 1.81
N LYS A 324 -34.13 59.64 2.59
CA LYS A 324 -34.42 59.14 3.94
C LYS A 324 -34.99 57.72 3.90
N ASP A 325 -35.95 57.46 3.00
CA ASP A 325 -36.59 56.16 2.82
C ASP A 325 -35.56 55.12 2.37
N GLN A 326 -34.64 55.47 1.45
CA GLN A 326 -33.55 54.59 1.06
C GLN A 326 -32.61 54.28 2.22
N ALA A 327 -32.19 55.29 3.01
CA ALA A 327 -31.34 55.07 4.18
C ALA A 327 -32.02 54.14 5.20
N TRP A 328 -33.31 54.35 5.45
CA TRP A 328 -34.09 53.52 6.38
C TRP A 328 -34.26 52.09 5.87
N LYS A 329 -34.52 51.91 4.56
CA LYS A 329 -34.61 50.59 3.91
C LYS A 329 -33.32 49.79 4.11
N VAL A 330 -32.16 50.38 3.79
CA VAL A 330 -30.87 49.69 3.89
C VAL A 330 -30.53 49.37 5.35
N LEU A 331 -30.83 50.27 6.30
CA LEU A 331 -30.66 49.99 7.73
C LEU A 331 -31.51 48.78 8.18
N LYS A 332 -32.76 48.69 7.71
CA LYS A 332 -33.64 47.55 8.02
C LYS A 332 -33.18 46.26 7.37
N GLU A 333 -32.68 46.32 6.15
CA GLU A 333 -32.09 45.16 5.47
C GLU A 333 -30.85 44.65 6.22
N ARG A 334 -29.94 45.56 6.59
CA ARG A 334 -28.78 45.23 7.43
C ARG A 334 -29.17 44.57 8.75
N GLU A 335 -30.15 45.14 9.46
CA GLU A 335 -30.67 44.59 10.72
C GLU A 335 -31.25 43.18 10.52
N SER A 336 -31.96 42.95 9.42
CA SER A 336 -32.52 41.65 9.07
C SER A 336 -31.43 40.60 8.83
N ILE A 337 -30.38 40.94 8.08
CA ILE A 337 -29.29 40.01 7.78
C ILE A 337 -28.49 39.68 9.05
N LEU A 338 -28.25 40.66 9.93
CA LEU A 338 -27.56 40.41 11.21
C LEU A 338 -28.34 39.46 12.11
N LYS A 339 -29.67 39.58 12.18
CA LYS A 339 -30.52 38.63 12.91
C LYS A 339 -30.41 37.19 12.38
N LEU A 340 -30.20 37.03 11.06
CA LEU A 340 -29.97 35.72 10.46
C LEU A 340 -28.57 35.16 10.71
N LEU A 341 -27.60 36.00 11.08
CA LEU A 341 -26.24 35.58 11.43
C LEU A 341 -26.11 35.23 12.92
N ASP A 342 -26.87 35.92 13.78
CA ASP A 342 -26.84 35.73 15.23
C ASP A 342 -27.70 34.54 15.72
N GLY A 343 -28.61 34.05 14.89
CA GLY A 343 -29.43 32.85 15.13
C GLY A 343 -28.82 31.62 14.48
#